data_AF-A0A2V3HU32-F1
#
_entry.id   AF-A0A2V3HU32-F1
#
_cell.length_a   1.000
_cell.length_b   1.000
_cell.length_c   1.000
_cell.angle_alpha   90.00
_cell.angle_beta   90.00
_cell.angle_gamma   90.00
#
_symmetry.space_group_name_H-M   'P 1'
#
loop_
_entity.id
_entity.type
_entity.pdbx_description
1 polymer ?
#
loop_
_entity_poly.entity_id
_entity_poly.type
_entity_poly.pdbx_seq_one_letter_code
_entity_poly.pdbx_strand_id
1 'polypeptide(L)'
;QAVKDTPRIVPHCHPIPLTGCDVDWNLDEDGLRCLVRVRAEWRTGVEMEALTGVSAGLLCAWDMVKSLEKDDSGQYPNAVIEQVRVLEKRKGEPQD
;
A
#
# COMPACT_ATOMS: atom_id res chain seq x y z
N GLN A 1 -0.60 -0.47 9.59
CA GLN A 1 -0.74 -1.83 10.16
C GLN A 1 -0.37 -2.90 9.13
N ALA A 2 -1.05 -2.93 7.98
CA ALA A 2 -0.86 -3.95 6.92
C ALA A 2 0.59 -4.25 6.54
N VAL A 3 1.48 -3.24 6.49
CA VAL A 3 2.91 -3.43 6.19
C VAL A 3 3.59 -4.47 7.09
N LYS A 4 3.19 -4.57 8.37
CA LYS A 4 3.74 -5.53 9.33
C LYS A 4 3.17 -6.95 9.15
N ASP A 5 2.01 -7.06 8.50
CA ASP A 5 1.31 -8.31 8.22
C ASP A 5 1.68 -8.90 6.85
N THR A 6 2.51 -8.21 6.06
CA THR A 6 2.97 -8.67 4.73
C THR A 6 3.41 -10.13 4.69
N PRO A 7 4.28 -10.65 5.58
CA PRO A 7 4.68 -12.07 5.55
C PRO A 7 3.54 -13.05 5.86
N ARG A 8 2.44 -12.59 6.45
CA ARG A 8 1.22 -13.39 6.66
C ARG A 8 0.28 -13.36 5.46
N ILE A 9 0.31 -12.28 4.68
CA ILE A 9 -0.58 -12.05 3.52
C ILE A 9 0.03 -12.61 2.24
N VAL A 10 1.32 -12.37 2.00
CA VAL A 10 2.02 -12.74 0.77
C VAL A 10 2.90 -13.97 1.02
N PRO A 11 2.63 -15.11 0.36
CA PRO A 11 3.49 -16.28 0.47
C PRO A 11 4.95 -15.97 0.13
N HIS A 12 5.87 -16.63 0.83
CA HIS A 12 7.33 -16.50 0.66
C HIS A 12 7.95 -15.13 1.03
N CYS A 13 7.16 -14.16 1.50
CA CYS A 13 7.73 -12.97 2.13
C CYS A 13 8.35 -13.33 3.49
N HIS A 14 9.51 -12.77 3.77
CA HIS A 14 10.21 -12.99 5.03
C HIS A 14 9.66 -12.04 6.09
N PRO A 15 9.68 -12.42 7.38
CA PRO A 15 9.52 -11.45 8.45
C PRO A 15 10.69 -10.44 8.43
N ILE A 16 10.38 -9.15 8.29
CA ILE A 16 11.36 -8.06 8.26
C ILE A 16 11.13 -7.14 9.47
N PRO A 17 12.18 -6.81 10.26
CA PRO A 17 12.08 -5.79 11.31
C PRO A 17 12.01 -4.39 10.67
N LEU A 18 10.78 -3.92 10.43
CA LEU A 18 10.54 -2.59 9.84
C LEU A 18 10.97 -1.49 10.82
N THR A 19 11.70 -0.50 10.31
CA THR A 19 12.17 0.65 11.09
C THR A 19 11.28 1.88 10.89
N GLY A 20 10.47 1.94 9.82
CA GLY A 20 9.53 3.03 9.61
C GLY A 20 8.50 2.74 8.52
N CYS A 21 7.36 3.41 8.61
CA CYS A 21 6.29 3.38 7.62
C CYS A 21 5.58 4.74 7.61
N ASP A 22 5.60 5.42 6.47
CA ASP A 22 4.86 6.67 6.24
C ASP A 22 3.75 6.40 5.22
N VAL A 23 2.59 7.01 5.43
CA VAL A 23 1.43 6.94 4.52
C VAL A 23 0.97 8.36 4.22
N ASP A 24 1.06 8.77 2.97
CA ASP A 24 0.60 10.06 2.49
C ASP A 24 -0.62 9.87 1.60
N TRP A 25 -1.59 10.77 1.76
CA TRP A 25 -2.80 10.84 0.95
C TRP A 25 -2.85 12.16 0.21
N ASN A 26 -3.21 12.11 -1.07
CA ASN A 26 -3.46 13.31 -1.86
C ASN A 26 -4.78 13.17 -2.62
N LEU A 27 -5.56 14.23 -2.65
CA LEU A 27 -6.74 14.34 -3.51
C LEU A 27 -6.29 14.92 -4.84
N ASP A 28 -6.43 14.13 -5.90
CA ASP A 28 -6.28 14.59 -7.28
C ASP A 28 -7.66 14.95 -7.84
N GLU A 29 -7.73 15.56 -9.04
CA GLU A 29 -9.00 16.02 -9.63
C GLU A 29 -10.06 14.91 -9.75
N ASP A 30 -9.63 13.69 -10.11
CA ASP A 30 -10.51 12.56 -10.39
C ASP A 30 -10.35 11.39 -9.40
N GLY A 31 -9.70 11.59 -8.24
CA GLY A 31 -9.55 10.49 -7.29
C GLY A 31 -8.61 10.73 -6.11
N LEU A 32 -8.40 9.66 -5.35
CA LEU A 32 -7.57 9.64 -4.16
C LEU A 32 -6.28 8.87 -4.41
N ARG A 33 -5.14 9.52 -4.24
CA ARG A 33 -3.82 8.91 -4.36
C ARG A 33 -3.28 8.53 -2.98
N CYS A 34 -2.86 7.28 -2.85
CA CYS A 34 -2.15 6.77 -1.68
C CYS A 34 -0.67 6.57 -2.01
N LEU A 35 0.23 7.08 -1.17
CA LEU A 35 1.65 6.80 -1.24
C LEU A 35 2.12 6.20 0.09
N VAL A 36 2.73 5.02 0.02
CA VAL A 36 3.29 4.33 1.18
C VAL A 36 4.80 4.22 1.02
N ARG A 37 5.54 4.69 2.03
CA ARG A 37 6.99 4.52 2.12
C ARG A 37 7.33 3.64 3.31
N VAL A 38 8.10 2.58 3.08
CA VAL A 38 8.55 1.65 4.12
C VAL A 38 10.07 1.66 4.19
N ARG A 39 10.61 1.58 5.42
CA ARG A 39 12.05 1.54 5.70
C ARG A 39 12.37 0.34 6.58
N ALA A 40 13.50 -0.30 6.32
CA ALA A 40 14.10 -1.32 7.16
C ALA A 40 15.62 -1.37 6.92
N GLU A 41 16.36 -1.86 7.92
CA GLU A 41 17.78 -2.21 7.81
C GLU A 41 17.87 -3.74 7.81
N TRP A 42 17.83 -4.37 6.63
CA TRP A 42 17.75 -5.83 6.53
C TRP A 42 18.34 -6.40 5.23
N ARG A 43 18.43 -7.74 5.18
CA ARG A 43 19.04 -8.49 4.06
C ARG A 43 18.19 -8.48 2.79
N THR A 44 16.89 -8.28 2.91
CA THR A 44 15.94 -8.19 1.80
C THR A 44 15.30 -6.80 1.76
N GLY A 45 14.83 -6.40 0.58
CA GLY A 45 14.09 -5.15 0.41
C GLY A 45 12.69 -5.22 1.01
N VAL A 46 12.02 -4.05 1.04
CA VAL A 46 10.69 -3.83 1.65
C VAL A 46 9.62 -3.41 0.64
N GLU A 47 9.82 -3.73 -0.64
CA GLU A 47 8.88 -3.36 -1.71
C GLU A 47 7.51 -4.01 -1.50
N MET A 48 7.50 -5.27 -1.03
CA MET A 48 6.27 -6.01 -0.79
C MET A 48 5.48 -5.45 0.39
N GLU A 49 6.17 -4.94 1.41
CA GLU A 49 5.54 -4.25 2.53
C GLU A 49 4.91 -2.93 2.08
N ALA A 50 5.59 -2.17 1.22
CA ALA A 50 5.03 -0.94 0.65
C ALA A 50 3.79 -1.23 -0.22
N LEU A 51 3.87 -2.24 -1.10
CA LEU A 51 2.75 -2.66 -1.96
C LEU A 51 1.56 -3.20 -1.16
N THR A 52 1.82 -3.95 -0.10
CA THR A 52 0.78 -4.45 0.81
C THR A 52 0.13 -3.29 1.58
N GLY A 53 0.96 -2.36 2.06
CA GLY A 53 0.51 -1.15 2.74
C GLY A 53 -0.41 -0.29 1.88
N VAL A 54 0.00 0.02 0.65
CA VAL A 54 -0.80 0.87 -0.25
C VAL A 54 -2.09 0.16 -0.67
N SER A 55 -2.04 -1.15 -0.94
CA SER A 55 -3.24 -1.92 -1.31
C SER A 55 -4.26 -1.94 -0.18
N ALA A 56 -3.82 -2.19 1.06
CA ALA A 56 -4.72 -2.15 2.22
C ALA A 56 -5.24 -0.74 2.49
N GLY A 57 -4.42 0.30 2.28
CA GLY A 57 -4.84 1.70 2.38
C GLY A 57 -5.95 2.03 1.39
N LEU A 58 -5.78 1.67 0.11
CA LEU A 58 -6.77 1.90 -0.93
C LEU A 58 -8.07 1.11 -0.68
N LEU A 59 -7.97 -0.15 -0.23
CA LEU A 59 -9.15 -0.94 0.17
C LEU A 59 -9.88 -0.30 1.37
N CYS A 60 -9.14 0.27 2.32
CA CYS A 60 -9.72 0.99 3.44
C CYS A 60 -10.44 2.26 2.98
N ALA A 61 -9.84 3.03 2.06
CA ALA A 61 -10.48 4.21 1.49
C ALA A 61 -11.76 3.84 0.74
N TRP A 62 -11.73 2.78 -0.07
CA TRP A 62 -12.92 2.25 -0.74
C TRP A 62 -14.01 1.92 0.28
N ASP A 63 -13.68 1.20 1.36
CA ASP A 63 -14.66 0.81 2.38
C ASP A 63 -15.39 2.02 3.00
N MET A 64 -14.67 3.15 3.16
CA MET A 64 -15.22 4.40 3.68
C MET A 64 -16.15 5.11 2.69
N VAL A 65 -15.91 5.00 1.38
CA VAL A 65 -16.68 5.71 0.34
C VAL A 65 -17.67 4.83 -0.42
N LYS A 66 -17.70 3.52 -0.14
CA LYS A 66 -18.51 2.54 -0.89
C LYS A 66 -20.01 2.82 -0.94
N SER A 67 -20.56 3.62 -0.04
CA SER A 67 -21.97 4.02 -0.10
C SER A 67 -22.21 5.16 -1.08
N LEU A 68 -21.21 6.00 -1.33
CA LEU A 68 -21.26 7.15 -2.24
C LEU A 68 -20.99 6.72 -3.69
N GLU A 69 -20.09 5.74 -3.86
CA GLU A 69 -19.71 5.19 -5.17
C GLU A 69 -20.72 4.20 -5.77
N LYS A 70 -21.73 3.83 -4.98
CA LYS A 70 -22.68 2.76 -5.32
C LYS A 70 -23.90 3.33 -6.06
N ASP A 71 -24.30 2.70 -7.15
CA ASP A 71 -25.52 3.04 -7.88
C ASP A 71 -26.80 2.42 -7.28
N ASP A 72 -27.96 2.75 -7.84
CA ASP A 72 -29.27 2.23 -7.38
C ASP A 72 -29.40 0.70 -7.46
N SER A 73 -28.57 0.04 -8.28
CA SER A 73 -28.51 -1.43 -8.42
C SER A 73 -27.49 -2.09 -7.49
N GLY A 74 -26.78 -1.29 -6.68
CA GLY A 74 -25.78 -1.75 -5.74
C GLY A 74 -24.40 -1.98 -6.35
N GLN A 75 -24.15 -1.55 -7.58
CA GLN A 75 -22.89 -1.75 -8.31
C GLN A 75 -21.95 -0.53 -8.19
N TYR A 76 -20.69 -0.73 -8.59
CA TYR A 76 -19.65 0.30 -8.60
C TYR A 76 -19.17 0.53 -10.04
N PRO A 77 -19.90 1.30 -10.87
CA PRO A 77 -19.61 1.39 -12.30
C PRO A 77 -18.30 2.13 -12.62
N ASN A 78 -17.88 3.05 -11.74
CA ASN A 78 -16.73 3.93 -11.98
C ASN A 78 -15.58 3.72 -10.99
N ALA A 79 -15.86 3.22 -9.78
CA ALA A 79 -14.81 3.06 -8.77
C ALA A 79 -13.80 2.00 -9.21
N VAL A 80 -12.52 2.34 -9.11
CA VAL A 80 -11.41 1.46 -9.50
C VAL A 80 -10.20 1.72 -8.60
N ILE A 81 -9.47 0.64 -8.28
CA ILE A 81 -8.11 0.73 -7.74
C ILE A 81 -7.17 0.41 -8.88
N GLU A 82 -6.32 1.36 -9.22
CA GLU A 82 -5.40 1.25 -10.34
C GLU A 82 -4.00 1.78 -10.01
N GLN A 83 -3.05 1.55 -10.93
CA GLN A 83 -1.71 2.11 -10.87
C GLN A 83 -0.91 1.78 -9.59
N VAL A 84 -1.24 0.68 -8.90
CA VAL A 84 -0.46 0.17 -7.77
C VAL A 84 0.90 -0.30 -8.29
N ARG A 85 1.94 0.46 -8.01
CA ARG A 85 3.31 0.22 -8.48
C ARG A 85 4.35 0.76 -7.52
N VAL A 86 5.55 0.21 -7.58
CA VAL A 86 6.72 0.76 -6.89
C VAL A 86 7.19 2.00 -7.65
N LEU A 87 7.23 3.16 -6.99
CA LEU A 87 7.78 4.38 -7.57
C LEU A 87 9.29 4.44 -7.47
N GLU A 88 9.83 4.00 -6.33
CA GLU A 88 11.27 4.01 -6.06
C GLU A 88 11.62 2.94 -5.02
N LYS A 89 12.78 2.31 -5.20
CA LYS A 89 13.43 1.46 -4.20
C LYS A 89 14.88 1.92 -4.06
N ARG A 90 15.30 2.21 -2.83
CA ARG A 90 16.70 2.48 -2.50
C ARG A 90 17.24 1.37 -1.60
N LYS A 91 18.44 0.89 -1.90
CA LYS A 91 19.21 -0.02 -1.03
C LYS A 91 20.50 0.69 -0.67
N GLY A 92 20.76 0.87 0.62
CA GLY A 92 22.05 1.37 1.09
C GLY A 92 23.16 0.35 0.83
N GLU A 93 24.41 0.80 0.89
CA GLU A 93 25.55 -0.13 0.90
C GLU A 93 25.47 -1.05 2.14
N PRO A 94 25.91 -2.31 2.03
CA PRO A 94 26.06 -3.16 3.21
C PRO A 94 26.96 -2.44 4.22
N GLN A 95 26.48 -2.25 5.44
CA GLN A 95 27.33 -1.84 6.54
C GLN A 95 28.00 -3.13 7.04
N ASP A 96 29.31 -3.25 6.78
CA ASP A 96 30.15 -4.35 7.27
C ASP A 96 30.18 -4.40 8.81
#